data_AF-A0A6C0BRF1-F1
#
_entry.id   AF-A0A6C0BRF1-F1
#
_cell.length_a   1.000
_cell.length_b   1.000
_cell.length_c   1.000
_cell.angle_alpha   90.00
_cell.angle_beta   90.00
_cell.angle_gamma   90.00
#
_symmetry.space_group_name_H-M   'P 1'
#
loop_
_entity.id
_entity.type
_entity.pdbx_description
1 polymer ?
#
loop_
_entity_poly.entity_id
_entity_poly.type
_entity_poly.pdbx_seq_one_letter_code
_entity_poly.pdbx_strand_id
1 'polypeptide(L)'
;MRTRKNRIIKRRKTKTKLPKLRKIDKSMKKFHYKIKDPFSKRKLAIHDGVKMEAKKKNGSLKKAAIAKKGRFNILRIYRRYKKVDECKTITKDMKYMDKKYGLNSTKDICGKK
;
A
#
# COMPACT_ATOMS: atom_id res chain seq x y z
N MET A 1 27.95 -37.64 31.53
CA MET A 1 27.66 -36.25 31.07
C MET A 1 26.85 -36.29 29.77
N ARG A 2 25.58 -35.86 29.77
CA ARG A 2 24.73 -35.81 28.56
C ARG A 2 24.92 -34.48 27.83
N THR A 3 25.53 -34.50 26.64
CA THR A 3 25.73 -33.30 25.82
C THR A 3 24.42 -32.90 25.14
N ARG A 4 23.91 -31.69 25.44
CA ARG A 4 22.77 -31.08 24.74
C ARG A 4 23.20 -30.67 23.33
N LYS A 5 22.82 -31.44 22.31
CA LYS A 5 22.96 -31.04 20.90
C LYS A 5 21.97 -29.90 20.60
N ASN A 6 22.47 -28.66 20.48
CA ASN A 6 21.72 -27.52 19.98
C ASN A 6 21.33 -27.74 18.52
N ARG A 7 20.06 -28.06 18.27
CA ARG A 7 19.48 -28.23 16.93
C ARG A 7 19.28 -26.85 16.28
N ILE A 8 20.18 -26.44 15.40
CA ILE A 8 20.02 -25.22 14.59
C ILE A 8 18.83 -25.40 13.64
N ILE A 9 17.68 -24.83 13.99
CA ILE A 9 16.49 -24.80 13.14
C ILE A 9 16.78 -23.85 11.96
N LYS A 10 17.24 -24.39 10.83
CA LYS A 10 17.36 -23.63 9.58
C LYS A 10 15.96 -23.18 9.12
N ARG A 11 15.64 -21.90 9.33
CA ARG A 11 14.39 -21.28 8.82
C ARG A 11 14.36 -21.40 7.29
N ARG A 12 13.45 -22.22 6.75
CA ARG A 12 13.19 -22.29 5.30
C ARG A 12 12.74 -20.91 4.81
N LYS A 13 13.54 -20.27 3.95
CA LYS A 13 13.13 -19.04 3.25
C LYS A 13 12.03 -19.41 2.25
N THR A 14 10.77 -19.08 2.56
CA THR A 14 9.70 -19.19 1.58
C THR A 14 9.93 -18.15 0.48
N LYS A 15 9.91 -18.58 -0.79
CA LYS A 15 9.96 -17.66 -1.94
C LYS A 15 8.69 -16.82 -1.91
N THR A 16 8.78 -15.58 -1.43
CA THR A 16 7.65 -14.65 -1.37
C THR A 16 7.24 -14.25 -2.77
N LYS A 17 6.11 -14.79 -3.26
CA LYS A 17 5.55 -14.41 -4.56
C LYS A 17 4.99 -12.99 -4.47
N LEU A 18 5.32 -12.15 -5.45
CA LEU A 18 4.75 -10.82 -5.55
C LEU A 18 3.24 -10.91 -5.86
N PRO A 19 2.39 -10.07 -5.23
CA PRO A 19 0.96 -10.08 -5.46
C PRO A 19 0.62 -9.64 -6.89
N LYS A 20 -0.32 -10.31 -7.56
CA LYS A 20 -0.73 -9.98 -8.94
C LYS A 20 -1.34 -8.57 -9.02
N LEU A 21 -0.92 -7.78 -10.01
CA LEU A 21 -1.49 -6.45 -10.28
C LEU A 21 -2.84 -6.59 -11.00
N ARG A 22 -3.86 -5.89 -10.51
CA ARG A 22 -5.16 -5.78 -11.19
C ARG A 22 -5.17 -4.58 -12.12
N LYS A 23 -5.87 -4.69 -13.26
CA LYS A 23 -6.11 -3.56 -14.17
C LYS A 23 -6.82 -2.43 -13.42
N ILE A 24 -6.38 -1.20 -13.66
CA ILE A 24 -6.97 0.00 -13.06
C ILE A 24 -7.81 0.68 -14.13
N ASP A 25 -9.12 0.67 -13.93
CA ASP A 25 -10.01 1.51 -14.73
C ASP A 25 -9.85 2.99 -14.33
N LYS A 26 -9.60 3.84 -15.33
CA LYS A 26 -9.40 5.29 -15.18
C LYS A 26 -10.55 6.11 -15.75
N SER A 27 -11.46 5.49 -16.51
CA SER A 27 -12.47 6.16 -17.35
C SER A 27 -13.36 7.13 -16.58
N MET A 28 -13.80 6.76 -15.37
CA MET A 28 -14.75 7.56 -14.59
C MET A 28 -14.09 8.48 -13.55
N LYS A 29 -12.77 8.60 -13.51
CA LYS A 29 -12.08 9.34 -12.43
C LYS A 29 -11.80 10.79 -12.81
N LYS A 30 -12.31 11.74 -12.01
CA LYS A 30 -12.01 13.17 -12.17
C LYS A 30 -10.54 13.49 -11.92
N PHE A 31 -9.97 12.89 -10.88
CA PHE A 31 -8.56 13.08 -10.53
C PHE A 31 -7.77 11.79 -10.67
N HIS A 32 -6.65 11.84 -11.41
CA HIS A 32 -5.75 10.69 -11.58
C HIS A 32 -4.58 10.77 -10.62
N TYR A 33 -4.23 9.63 -10.03
CA TYR A 33 -3.05 9.55 -9.17
C TYR A 33 -1.80 9.38 -10.03
N LYS A 34 -0.86 10.32 -9.95
CA LYS A 34 0.51 10.17 -10.45
C LYS A 34 1.49 10.44 -9.32
N ILE A 35 2.55 9.64 -9.24
CA ILE A 35 3.57 9.76 -8.18
C ILE A 35 4.33 11.10 -8.29
N LYS A 36 4.58 11.55 -9.53
CA LYS A 36 5.27 12.80 -9.84
C LYS A 36 4.44 14.05 -9.49
N ASP A 37 3.11 13.91 -9.34
CA ASP A 37 2.26 15.05 -9.01
C ASP A 37 2.52 15.54 -7.58
N PRO A 38 2.33 16.84 -7.29
CA PRO A 38 2.45 17.37 -5.94
C PRO A 38 1.47 16.70 -4.98
N PHE A 39 1.81 16.70 -3.69
CA PHE A 39 1.03 16.03 -2.66
C PHE A 39 -0.43 16.51 -2.60
N SER A 40 -0.69 17.79 -2.87
CA SER A 40 -2.04 18.36 -2.99
C SER A 40 -2.90 17.61 -4.02
N LYS A 41 -2.40 17.46 -5.25
CA LYS A 41 -3.09 16.72 -6.33
C LYS A 41 -3.26 15.24 -5.99
N ARG A 42 -2.25 14.62 -5.38
CA ARG A 42 -2.34 13.21 -4.93
C ARG A 42 -3.43 13.02 -3.86
N LYS A 43 -3.55 13.94 -2.90
CA LYS A 43 -4.62 13.92 -1.88
C LYS A 43 -6.01 13.99 -2.53
N LEU A 44 -6.20 14.83 -3.55
CA LEU A 44 -7.45 14.93 -4.29
C LEU A 44 -7.78 13.61 -5.00
N ALA A 45 -6.83 13.03 -5.74
CA ALA A 45 -7.00 11.74 -6.42
C ALA A 45 -7.27 10.57 -5.46
N ILE A 46 -6.66 10.58 -4.28
CA ILE A 46 -6.93 9.60 -3.22
C ILE A 46 -8.36 9.74 -2.72
N HIS A 47 -8.77 10.95 -2.38
CA HIS A 47 -10.08 11.22 -1.79
C HIS A 47 -11.22 10.96 -2.78
N ASP A 48 -11.10 11.50 -4.00
CA ASP A 48 -12.03 11.25 -5.10
C ASP A 48 -12.18 9.74 -5.36
N GLY A 49 -11.04 9.04 -5.42
CA GLY A 49 -11.05 7.60 -5.62
C GLY A 49 -11.66 6.78 -4.48
N VAL A 50 -11.64 7.27 -3.24
CA VAL A 50 -12.32 6.62 -2.10
C VAL A 50 -13.82 6.89 -2.17
N LYS A 51 -14.24 8.14 -2.42
CA LYS A 51 -15.65 8.50 -2.57
C LYS A 51 -16.33 7.73 -3.70
N MET A 52 -15.66 7.60 -4.85
CA MET A 52 -16.21 6.81 -5.96
C MET A 52 -16.32 5.32 -5.65
N GLU A 53 -15.31 4.71 -5.01
CA GLU A 53 -15.40 3.28 -4.63
C GLU A 53 -16.52 3.05 -3.59
N ALA A 54 -16.72 3.99 -2.66
CA ALA A 54 -17.82 3.95 -1.71
C ALA A 54 -19.18 4.05 -2.41
N LYS A 55 -19.34 5.01 -3.33
CA LYS A 55 -20.57 5.19 -4.12
C LYS A 55 -20.85 3.96 -5.01
N LYS A 56 -19.84 3.45 -5.72
CA LYS A 56 -19.99 2.30 -6.62
C LYS A 56 -20.43 1.02 -5.89
N LYS A 57 -20.03 0.86 -4.63
CA LYS A 57 -20.32 -0.34 -3.83
C LYS A 57 -21.42 -0.12 -2.79
N ASN A 58 -22.08 1.04 -2.79
CA ASN A 58 -23.01 1.47 -1.74
C ASN A 58 -22.47 1.18 -0.32
N GLY A 59 -21.19 1.50 -0.10
CA GLY A 59 -20.44 1.09 1.08
C GLY A 59 -19.85 2.27 1.86
N SER A 60 -19.32 1.98 3.06
CA SER A 60 -18.71 3.01 3.90
C SER A 60 -17.39 3.53 3.33
N LEU A 61 -17.11 4.82 3.57
CA LEU A 61 -15.85 5.47 3.19
C LEU A 61 -14.63 4.74 3.77
N LYS A 62 -14.75 4.20 4.99
CA LYS A 62 -13.69 3.44 5.65
C LYS A 62 -13.35 2.15 4.89
N LYS A 63 -14.36 1.38 4.45
CA LYS A 63 -14.15 0.16 3.64
C LYS A 63 -13.51 0.49 2.29
N ALA A 64 -13.97 1.56 1.64
CA ALA A 64 -13.38 2.03 0.38
C ALA A 64 -11.92 2.51 0.56
N ALA A 65 -11.62 3.19 1.66
CA ALA A 65 -10.27 3.62 2.01
C ALA A 65 -9.34 2.43 2.27
N ILE A 66 -9.81 1.38 2.95
CA ILE A 66 -9.05 0.13 3.14
C ILE A 66 -8.71 -0.50 1.78
N ALA A 67 -9.69 -0.62 0.88
CA ALA A 67 -9.46 -1.18 -0.45
C ALA A 67 -8.44 -0.36 -1.25
N LYS A 68 -8.55 0.97 -1.20
CA LYS A 68 -7.61 1.89 -1.86
C LYS A 68 -6.21 1.80 -1.25
N LYS A 69 -6.10 1.73 0.08
CA LYS A 69 -4.84 1.54 0.82
C LYS A 69 -4.18 0.21 0.46
N GLY A 70 -4.96 -0.86 0.27
CA GLY A 70 -4.48 -2.15 -0.20
C GLY A 70 -3.79 -2.06 -1.56
N ARG A 71 -4.32 -1.26 -2.49
CA ARG A 71 -3.69 -1.03 -3.81
C ARG A 71 -2.36 -0.29 -3.68
N PHE A 72 -2.29 0.73 -2.83
CA PHE A 72 -1.03 1.43 -2.55
C PHE A 72 0.00 0.50 -1.88
N ASN A 73 -0.46 -0.39 -1.00
CA ASN A 73 0.43 -1.36 -0.36
C ASN A 73 1.08 -2.30 -1.39
N ILE A 74 0.30 -2.83 -2.32
CA ILE A 74 0.83 -3.61 -3.44
C ILE A 74 1.83 -2.77 -4.24
N LEU A 75 1.46 -1.55 -4.62
CA LEU A 75 2.30 -0.67 -5.44
C LEU A 75 3.65 -0.36 -4.79
N ARG A 76 3.70 -0.13 -3.48
CA ARG A 76 4.96 0.12 -2.77
C ARG A 76 5.79 -1.14 -2.57
N ILE A 77 5.18 -2.33 -2.46
CA ILE A 77 5.93 -3.60 -2.42
C ILE A 77 6.74 -3.76 -3.72
N TYR A 78 6.12 -3.48 -4.88
CA TYR A 78 6.82 -3.50 -6.17
C TYR A 78 7.95 -2.47 -6.28
N ARG A 79 7.85 -1.34 -5.59
CA ARG A 79 8.84 -0.25 -5.61
C ARG A 79 9.87 -0.33 -4.50
N ARG A 80 9.66 -1.20 -3.50
CA ARG A 80 10.40 -1.26 -2.24
C ARG A 80 11.92 -1.20 -2.40
N TYR A 81 12.44 -1.89 -3.42
CA TYR A 81 13.88 -2.02 -3.68
C TYR A 81 14.34 -1.28 -4.93
N LYS A 82 13.50 -1.20 -5.97
CA LYS A 82 13.88 -0.61 -7.26
C LYS A 82 13.74 0.91 -7.31
N LYS A 83 12.81 1.46 -6.53
CA LYS A 83 12.42 2.87 -6.56
C LYS A 83 12.06 3.35 -5.17
N VAL A 84 13.08 3.51 -4.33
CA VAL A 84 12.93 3.78 -2.90
C VAL A 84 12.19 5.10 -2.66
N ASP A 85 12.45 6.14 -3.44
CA ASP A 85 11.79 7.45 -3.26
C ASP A 85 10.31 7.43 -3.65
N GLU A 86 9.96 6.72 -4.73
CA GLU A 86 8.56 6.46 -5.08
C GLU A 86 7.87 5.64 -3.98
N CYS A 87 8.55 4.65 -3.40
CA CYS A 87 8.04 3.87 -2.27
C CYS A 87 7.77 4.75 -1.03
N LYS A 88 8.70 5.65 -0.69
CA LYS A 88 8.55 6.60 0.42
C LYS A 88 7.37 7.53 0.18
N THR A 89 7.20 8.02 -1.05
CA THR A 89 6.08 8.87 -1.46
C THR A 89 4.73 8.16 -1.25
N ILE A 90 4.61 6.91 -1.72
CA ILE A 90 3.41 6.10 -1.52
C ILE A 90 3.16 5.85 -0.03
N THR A 91 4.22 5.61 0.75
CA THR A 91 4.11 5.39 2.20
C THR A 91 3.60 6.64 2.93
N LYS A 92 4.06 7.84 2.55
CA LYS A 92 3.52 9.11 3.07
C LYS A 92 2.04 9.27 2.72
N ASP A 93 1.65 8.96 1.49
CA ASP A 93 0.26 9.02 1.04
C ASP A 93 -0.63 8.02 1.82
N MET A 94 -0.13 6.82 2.12
CA MET A 94 -0.82 5.84 2.97
C MET A 94 -0.97 6.31 4.41
N LYS A 95 0.07 6.92 5.01
CA LYS A 95 -0.03 7.51 6.37
C LYS A 95 -1.07 8.63 6.43
N TYR A 96 -1.18 9.44 5.37
CA TYR A 96 -2.25 10.43 5.26
C TYR A 96 -3.64 9.76 5.25
N MET A 97 -3.82 8.66 4.52
CA MET A 97 -5.08 7.91 4.53
C MET A 97 -5.40 7.34 5.91
N ASP A 98 -4.40 6.88 6.65
CA ASP A 98 -4.59 6.34 8.00
C ASP A 98 -5.18 7.38 8.93
N LYS A 99 -4.59 8.58 8.94
CA LYS A 99 -5.09 9.72 9.72
C LYS A 99 -6.49 10.15 9.25
N LYS A 100 -6.71 10.28 7.94
CA LYS A 100 -7.95 10.83 7.38
C LYS A 100 -9.17 9.91 7.57
N TYR A 101 -8.99 8.59 7.48
CA TYR A 101 -10.09 7.62 7.51
C TYR A 101 -10.08 6.71 8.75
N GLY A 102 -9.22 6.99 9.74
CA GLY A 102 -9.11 6.19 10.96
C GLY A 102 -8.72 4.74 10.68
N LEU A 103 -7.66 4.53 9.89
CA LEU A 103 -7.14 3.19 9.55
C LEU A 103 -5.91 2.85 10.42
N ASN A 104 -5.55 1.56 10.46
CA ASN A 104 -4.37 1.07 11.16
C ASN A 104 -3.09 1.74 10.65
N SER A 105 -2.10 1.94 11.51
CA SER A 105 -0.86 2.63 11.15
C SER A 105 -0.05 1.92 10.05
N THR A 106 0.49 2.71 9.13
CA THR A 106 1.36 2.22 8.05
C THR A 106 2.83 2.26 8.46
N LYS A 107 3.45 1.07 8.54
CA LYS A 107 4.90 0.91 8.73
C LYS A 107 5.68 1.28 7.45
N ASP A 108 6.89 1.80 7.62
CA ASP A 108 7.82 2.04 6.53
C ASP A 108 8.64 0.78 6.21
N ILE A 109 8.54 0.34 4.96
CA ILE A 109 9.17 -0.87 4.42
C ILE A 109 10.21 -0.55 3.33
N CYS A 110 10.34 0.71 2.91
CA CYS A 110 11.13 1.10 1.74
C CYS A 110 12.64 0.91 1.99
N GLY A 111 13.36 0.28 1.06
CA GLY A 111 14.80 0.01 1.17
C GLY A 111 15.22 -1.03 2.22
N LYS A 112 14.31 -1.48 3.09
CA LYS A 112 14.59 -2.50 4.11
C LYS A 112 14.59 -3.88 3.46
N LYS A 113 15.55 -4.75 3.75
CA LYS A 113 15.54 -6.18 3.36
C LYS A 113 14.74 -7.00 4.37
#